data_AF-A0A821M2G5-F1
#
_entry.id   AF-A0A821M2G5-F1
#
_cell.length_a   1.000
_cell.length_b   1.000
_cell.length_c   1.000
_cell.angle_alpha   90.00
_cell.angle_beta   90.00
_cell.angle_gamma   90.00
#
_symmetry.space_group_name_H-M   'P 1'
#
loop_
_entity.id
_entity.type
_entity.pdbx_description
1 polymer ?
#
loop_
_entity_poly.entity_id
_entity_poly.type
_entity_poly.pdbx_seq_one_letter_code
_entity_poly.pdbx_strand_id
1 'polypeptide(L)'
;TTLLTTIIFGLKFWILVLAQMATLSNRSFLQIECLLFDFILRVCLNMDQWLNACVATERTITMIKGARFRKKKSKRIAKIVIIILLIFIISTSIYDPLHRRLIDEENEDDKRLWCITTYSSSLRIFNSVIHTFHFLGPFIINLTSSIMLVTKRSRQKSNLRSNQNYKEVLFKQIRQHKHLFTAPVVLVILAIPRLIISFVSKCMKSTNDAWLFLIGYFISFIPPMLTFVIFILPSKF
;
A
#
# COMPACT_ATOMS: atom_id res chain seq x y z
N THR A 1 -10.58 -3.65 -0.56
CA THR A 1 -9.13 -3.94 -0.64
C THR A 1 -8.59 -4.25 0.73
N THR A 2 -8.69 -3.33 1.69
CA THR A 2 -8.17 -3.49 3.07
C THR A 2 -8.57 -4.80 3.76
N LEU A 3 -9.86 -5.14 3.84
CA LEU A 3 -10.33 -6.40 4.45
C LEU A 3 -9.76 -7.65 3.76
N LEU A 4 -9.70 -7.64 2.43
CA LEU A 4 -9.15 -8.75 1.65
C LEU A 4 -7.64 -8.90 1.91
N THR A 5 -6.91 -7.78 1.97
CA THR A 5 -5.49 -7.77 2.37
C THR A 5 -5.33 -8.39 3.75
N THR A 6 -6.22 -8.08 4.70
CA THR A 6 -6.21 -8.63 6.06
C THR A 6 -6.42 -10.13 6.11
N ILE A 7 -7.43 -10.62 5.40
CA ILE A 7 -7.73 -12.05 5.35
C ILE A 7 -6.56 -12.82 4.71
N ILE A 8 -6.07 -12.37 3.55
CA ILE A 8 -4.98 -13.04 2.83
C ILE A 8 -3.69 -13.03 3.64
N PHE A 9 -3.38 -11.91 4.30
CA PHE A 9 -2.19 -11.82 5.14
C PHE A 9 -2.26 -12.73 6.36
N GLY A 10 -3.41 -12.76 7.05
CA GLY A 10 -3.64 -13.67 8.17
C GLY A 10 -3.52 -15.12 7.74
N LEU A 11 -4.13 -15.51 6.61
CA LEU A 11 -4.00 -16.85 6.06
C LEU A 11 -2.55 -17.19 5.73
N LYS A 12 -1.81 -16.28 5.08
CA LYS A 12 -0.38 -16.46 4.78
C LYS A 12 0.44 -16.73 6.05
N PHE A 13 0.17 -15.99 7.12
CA PHE A 13 0.85 -16.16 8.41
C PHE A 13 0.62 -17.55 8.99
N TRP A 14 -0.64 -17.98 9.06
CA TRP A 14 -0.99 -19.29 9.58
C TRP A 14 -0.39 -20.43 8.76
N ILE A 15 -0.42 -20.33 7.42
CA ILE A 15 0.17 -21.33 6.52
C ILE A 15 1.69 -21.41 6.74
N LEU A 16 2.37 -20.27 6.89
CA LEU A 16 3.81 -20.25 7.16
C LEU A 16 4.15 -20.91 8.50
N VAL A 17 3.40 -20.62 9.56
CA VAL A 17 3.59 -21.25 10.88
C VAL A 17 3.38 -22.77 10.80
N LEU A 18 2.31 -23.21 10.14
CA LEU A 18 2.00 -24.63 9.98
C LEU A 18 3.03 -25.37 9.11
N ALA A 19 3.62 -24.71 8.12
CA ALA A 19 4.70 -25.25 7.31
C ALA A 19 6.01 -25.39 8.10
N GLN A 20 6.34 -24.41 8.96
CA GLN A 20 7.53 -24.45 9.81
C GLN A 20 7.42 -25.49 10.95
N MET A 21 6.21 -25.78 11.43
CA MET A 21 5.95 -26.87 12.38
C MET A 21 5.94 -28.26 11.72
N ALA A 22 6.29 -28.38 10.44
CA ALA A 22 6.22 -29.59 9.62
C ALA A 22 4.83 -30.25 9.53
N THR A 23 3.77 -29.59 10.04
CA THR A 23 2.39 -30.06 9.99
C THR A 23 1.81 -29.99 8.58
N LEU A 24 2.28 -29.03 7.77
CA LEU A 24 1.87 -28.82 6.38
C LEU A 24 3.06 -29.05 5.44
N SER A 25 3.14 -30.26 4.88
CA SER A 25 4.25 -30.70 4.01
C SER A 25 3.89 -30.80 2.52
N ASN A 26 2.66 -30.46 2.14
CA ASN A 26 2.23 -30.55 0.75
C ASN A 26 2.93 -29.48 -0.10
N ARG A 27 3.95 -29.92 -0.85
CA ARG A 27 4.81 -29.07 -1.68
C ARG A 27 4.02 -28.27 -2.72
N SER A 28 3.04 -28.88 -3.38
CA SER A 28 2.23 -28.21 -4.41
C SER A 28 1.36 -27.11 -3.81
N PHE A 29 0.80 -27.33 -2.63
CA PHE A 29 0.04 -26.31 -1.91
C PHE A 29 0.95 -25.13 -1.54
N LEU A 30 2.10 -25.39 -0.91
CA LEU A 30 3.06 -24.35 -0.54
C LEU A 30 3.60 -23.57 -1.75
N GLN A 31 3.65 -24.20 -2.93
CA GLN A 31 4.09 -23.55 -4.17
C GLN A 31 3.04 -22.56 -4.68
N ILE A 32 1.78 -22.96 -4.70
CA ILE A 32 0.67 -22.09 -5.08
C ILE A 32 0.60 -20.90 -4.13
N GLU A 33 0.72 -21.14 -2.83
CA GLU A 33 0.76 -20.12 -1.79
C GLU A 33 1.92 -19.13 -2.00
N CYS A 34 3.14 -19.65 -2.22
CA CYS A 34 4.34 -18.86 -2.50
C CYS A 34 4.18 -17.93 -3.72
N LEU A 35 3.48 -18.38 -4.76
CA LEU A 35 3.26 -17.63 -6.00
C LEU A 35 2.10 -16.63 -5.86
N LEU A 36 0.97 -17.08 -5.34
CA LEU A 36 -0.30 -16.39 -5.46
C LEU A 36 -0.52 -15.35 -4.35
N PHE A 37 -0.19 -15.67 -3.11
CA PHE A 37 -0.58 -14.82 -1.98
C PHE A 37 0.18 -13.51 -1.97
N ASP A 38 1.48 -13.54 -2.23
CA ASP A 38 2.29 -12.33 -2.32
C ASP A 38 1.92 -11.46 -3.52
N PHE A 39 1.59 -12.09 -4.65
CA PHE A 39 1.09 -11.39 -5.82
C PHE A 39 -0.23 -10.67 -5.52
N ILE A 40 -1.22 -11.37 -4.94
CA ILE A 40 -2.52 -10.77 -4.61
C ILE A 40 -2.36 -9.66 -3.55
N LEU A 41 -1.54 -9.88 -2.51
CA LEU A 41 -1.27 -8.87 -1.49
C LEU A 41 -0.66 -7.61 -2.10
N ARG A 42 0.31 -7.75 -3.00
CA ARG A 42 0.93 -6.64 -3.73
C ARG A 42 -0.10 -5.88 -4.57
N VAL A 43 -0.93 -6.58 -5.35
CA VAL A 43 -1.98 -5.96 -6.15
C VAL A 43 -2.97 -5.20 -5.26
N CYS A 44 -3.42 -5.81 -4.15
CA CYS A 44 -4.36 -5.18 -3.22
C CYS A 44 -3.79 -3.91 -2.57
N LEU A 45 -2.53 -3.96 -2.12
CA LEU A 45 -1.87 -2.81 -1.49
C LEU A 45 -1.65 -1.66 -2.47
N ASN A 46 -1.17 -1.96 -3.68
CA ASN A 46 -0.98 -0.94 -4.71
C ASN A 46 -2.34 -0.34 -5.13
N MET A 47 -3.37 -1.18 -5.32
CA MET A 47 -4.72 -0.70 -5.62
C MET A 47 -5.23 0.24 -4.53
N ASP A 48 -5.06 -0.10 -3.27
CA ASP A 48 -5.49 0.74 -2.15
C ASP A 48 -4.85 2.13 -2.18
N GLN A 49 -3.53 2.19 -2.39
CA GLN A 49 -2.79 3.45 -2.48
C GLN A 49 -3.28 4.31 -3.65
N TRP A 50 -3.42 3.73 -4.85
CA TRP A 50 -3.88 4.44 -6.03
C TRP A 50 -5.34 4.90 -5.90
N LEU A 51 -6.22 4.09 -5.31
CA LEU A 51 -7.61 4.48 -5.06
C LEU A 51 -7.70 5.64 -4.05
N ASN A 52 -6.89 5.62 -2.99
CA ASN A 52 -6.81 6.74 -2.05
C ASN A 52 -6.39 8.04 -2.76
N ALA A 53 -5.41 7.98 -3.66
CA ALA A 53 -5.01 9.11 -4.49
C ALA A 53 -6.13 9.60 -5.42
N CYS A 54 -6.88 8.69 -6.04
CA CYS A 54 -8.05 9.03 -6.85
C CYS A 54 -9.16 9.72 -6.03
N VAL A 55 -9.44 9.24 -4.82
CA VAL A 55 -10.43 9.83 -3.91
C VAL A 55 -10.00 11.25 -3.49
N ALA A 56 -8.73 11.45 -3.16
CA ALA A 56 -8.20 12.78 -2.85
C ALA A 56 -8.35 13.74 -4.04
N THR A 57 -8.02 13.26 -5.24
CA THR A 57 -8.18 14.03 -6.49
C THR A 57 -9.64 14.40 -6.75
N GLU A 58 -10.57 13.44 -6.62
CA GLU A 58 -12.00 13.68 -6.81
C GLU A 58 -12.55 14.71 -5.82
N ARG A 59 -12.14 14.66 -4.55
CA ARG A 59 -12.49 15.67 -3.53
C ARG A 59 -12.02 17.07 -3.94
N THR A 60 -10.79 17.18 -4.43
CA THR A 60 -10.24 18.45 -4.93
C THR A 60 -10.99 18.96 -6.16
N ILE A 61 -11.30 18.09 -7.13
CA ILE A 61 -12.10 18.46 -8.31
C ILE A 61 -13.51 18.90 -7.92
N THR A 62 -14.14 18.20 -6.98
CA THR A 62 -15.48 18.54 -6.48
C THR A 62 -15.49 19.94 -5.87
N MET A 63 -14.46 20.27 -5.07
CA MET A 63 -14.30 21.60 -4.50
C MET A 63 -14.06 22.67 -5.56
N ILE A 64 -13.19 22.40 -6.56
CA ILE A 64 -12.88 23.36 -7.63
C ILE A 64 -14.10 23.63 -8.54
N LYS A 65 -14.87 22.58 -8.89
CA LYS A 65 -16.03 22.71 -9.78
C LYS A 65 -17.28 23.23 -9.06
N GLY A 66 -17.38 23.03 -7.75
CA GLY A 66 -18.53 23.46 -6.94
C GLY A 66 -19.85 22.99 -7.56
N ALA A 67 -20.76 23.93 -7.82
CA ALA A 67 -22.07 23.67 -8.42
C ALA A 67 -22.01 23.03 -9.83
N ARG A 68 -20.90 23.16 -10.56
CA ARG A 68 -20.72 22.56 -11.89
C ARG A 68 -20.32 21.07 -11.82
N PHE A 69 -20.16 20.50 -10.63
CA PHE A 69 -19.78 19.10 -10.47
C PHE A 69 -20.93 18.14 -10.78
N ARG A 70 -20.75 17.27 -11.79
CA ARG A 70 -21.74 16.25 -12.19
C ARG A 70 -21.41 14.88 -11.59
N LYS A 71 -22.11 14.51 -10.51
CA LYS A 71 -21.93 13.23 -9.79
C LYS A 71 -22.04 11.98 -10.71
N LYS A 72 -23.04 11.95 -11.61
CA LYS A 72 -23.23 10.82 -12.54
C LYS A 72 -22.03 10.60 -13.47
N LYS A 73 -21.43 11.70 -13.98
CA LYS A 73 -20.23 11.65 -14.80
C LYS A 73 -19.03 11.15 -14.00
N SER A 74 -18.87 11.64 -12.76
CA SER A 74 -17.80 11.20 -11.86
C SER A 74 -17.83 9.70 -11.60
N LYS A 75 -19.02 9.15 -11.26
CA LYS A 75 -19.20 7.70 -11.05
C LYS A 75 -18.81 6.86 -12.28
N ARG A 76 -19.15 7.31 -13.50
CA ARG A 76 -18.78 6.61 -14.73
C ARG A 76 -17.26 6.60 -14.94
N ILE A 77 -16.61 7.74 -14.73
CA ILE A 77 -15.16 7.87 -14.84
C ILE A 77 -14.46 7.01 -13.77
N ALA A 78 -14.94 7.03 -12.53
CA ALA A 78 -14.37 6.23 -11.45
C ALA A 78 -14.37 4.73 -11.77
N LYS A 79 -15.48 4.19 -12.31
CA LYS A 79 -15.53 2.78 -12.73
C LYS A 79 -14.47 2.44 -13.80
N ILE A 80 -14.29 3.31 -14.79
CA ILE A 80 -13.29 3.12 -15.86
C ILE A 80 -11.87 3.18 -15.27
N VAL A 81 -11.61 4.18 -14.41
CA VAL A 81 -10.30 4.36 -13.75
C VAL A 81 -9.95 3.15 -12.89
N ILE A 82 -10.90 2.59 -12.12
CA ILE A 82 -10.67 1.38 -11.31
C ILE A 82 -10.22 0.20 -12.19
N ILE A 83 -10.89 -0.02 -13.32
CA ILE A 83 -10.55 -1.12 -14.24
C ILE A 83 -9.16 -0.90 -14.85
N ILE A 84 -8.87 0.31 -15.32
CA ILE A 84 -7.57 0.65 -15.91
C ILE A 84 -6.44 0.48 -14.88
N LEU A 85 -6.64 0.96 -13.64
CA LEU A 85 -5.67 0.82 -12.57
C LEU A 85 -5.42 -0.65 -12.22
N LEU A 86 -6.46 -1.48 -12.18
CA LEU A 86 -6.32 -2.90 -11.91
C LEU A 86 -5.47 -3.59 -12.96
N ILE A 87 -5.77 -3.35 -14.25
CA ILE A 87 -5.00 -3.91 -15.36
C ILE A 87 -3.54 -3.42 -15.29
N PHE A 88 -3.33 -2.13 -15.07
CA PHE A 88 -2.00 -1.55 -14.97
C PHE A 88 -1.18 -2.19 -13.84
N ILE A 89 -1.75 -2.31 -12.63
CA ILE A 89 -1.07 -2.89 -11.46
C ILE A 89 -0.77 -4.38 -11.65
N ILE A 90 -1.68 -5.14 -12.27
CA ILE A 90 -1.46 -6.55 -12.59
C ILE A 90 -0.30 -6.68 -13.58
N SER A 91 -0.34 -5.92 -14.67
CA SER A 91 0.71 -5.94 -15.70
C SER A 91 2.08 -5.57 -15.16
N THR A 92 2.16 -4.57 -14.26
CA THR A 92 3.42 -4.20 -13.62
C THR A 92 3.85 -5.14 -12.49
N SER A 93 3.02 -6.09 -12.07
CA SER A 93 3.34 -7.02 -10.96
C SER A 93 3.51 -8.47 -11.40
N ILE A 94 3.12 -8.83 -12.63
CA ILE A 94 3.07 -10.22 -13.10
C ILE A 94 4.44 -10.90 -13.22
N TYR A 95 5.53 -10.13 -13.34
CA TYR A 95 6.87 -10.71 -13.40
C TYR A 95 7.33 -11.30 -12.06
N ASP A 96 6.79 -10.82 -10.92
CA ASP A 96 7.15 -11.26 -9.57
C ASP A 96 6.80 -12.73 -9.32
N PRO A 97 5.55 -13.21 -9.54
CA PRO A 97 5.21 -14.62 -9.38
C PRO A 97 6.00 -15.54 -10.33
N LEU A 98 6.30 -15.11 -11.55
CA LEU A 98 7.02 -15.94 -12.52
C LEU A 98 8.47 -16.27 -12.12
N HIS A 99 9.06 -15.50 -11.20
CA HIS A 99 10.44 -15.68 -10.74
C HIS A 99 10.55 -16.17 -9.30
N ARG A 100 9.42 -16.56 -8.69
CA ARG A 100 9.39 -17.17 -7.35
C ARG A 100 9.56 -18.67 -7.44
N ARG A 101 10.41 -19.20 -6.56
CA ARG A 101 10.68 -20.63 -6.44
C ARG A 101 10.70 -21.04 -4.98
N LEU A 102 10.27 -22.27 -4.72
CA LEU A 102 10.49 -22.92 -3.44
C LEU A 102 11.89 -23.52 -3.41
N ILE A 103 12.64 -23.25 -2.35
CA ILE A 103 13.96 -23.81 -2.09
C ILE A 103 13.86 -24.61 -0.79
N ASP A 104 14.34 -25.85 -0.85
CA ASP A 104 14.49 -26.74 0.29
C ASP A 104 15.86 -26.47 0.92
N GLU A 105 15.89 -26.05 2.18
CA GLU A 105 17.12 -25.94 2.97
C GLU A 105 17.17 -27.15 3.91
N GLU A 106 18.05 -28.12 3.59
CA GLU A 106 18.35 -29.27 4.44
C GLU A 106 19.58 -28.97 5.28
N ASN A 107 19.38 -28.81 6.59
CA ASN A 107 20.44 -28.91 7.60
C ASN A 107 20.34 -30.27 8.30
N GLU A 108 21.42 -30.74 8.93
CA GLU A 108 21.49 -32.07 9.58
C GLU A 108 20.35 -32.35 10.57
N ASP A 109 19.76 -31.31 11.18
CA ASP A 109 18.68 -31.42 12.17
C ASP A 109 17.30 -30.90 11.70
N ASP A 110 17.22 -30.13 10.61
CA ASP A 110 15.99 -29.41 10.23
C ASP A 110 15.80 -29.33 8.70
N LYS A 111 14.59 -29.68 8.23
CA LYS A 111 14.14 -29.44 6.84
C LYS A 111 13.28 -28.19 6.78
N ARG A 112 13.75 -27.12 6.15
CA ARG A 112 13.01 -25.85 6.02
C ARG A 112 12.69 -25.53 4.57
N LEU A 113 11.44 -25.12 4.32
CA LEU A 113 10.96 -24.70 3.00
C LEU A 113 10.91 -23.18 2.92
N TRP A 114 11.64 -22.60 1.97
CA TRP A 114 11.67 -21.15 1.74
C TRP A 114 11.08 -20.77 0.39
N CYS A 115 10.25 -19.72 0.38
CA CYS A 115 9.78 -19.09 -0.85
C CYS A 115 10.70 -17.90 -1.19
N ILE A 116 11.58 -18.07 -2.17
CA ILE A 116 12.60 -17.08 -2.54
C ILE A 116 12.37 -16.58 -3.97
N THR A 117 12.56 -15.27 -4.18
CA THR A 117 12.58 -14.65 -5.51
C THR A 117 14.01 -14.61 -6.04
N THR A 118 14.27 -15.21 -7.19
CA THR A 118 15.56 -15.12 -7.88
C THR A 118 15.43 -14.25 -9.12
N TYR A 119 15.83 -12.99 -9.02
CA TYR A 119 15.79 -12.03 -10.13
C TYR A 119 17.14 -11.92 -10.85
N SER A 120 17.11 -11.82 -12.18
CA SER A 120 18.26 -11.33 -12.94
C SER A 120 18.58 -9.88 -12.55
N SER A 121 19.81 -9.42 -12.78
CA SER A 121 20.22 -8.06 -12.41
C SER A 121 19.32 -6.97 -13.00
N SER A 122 18.89 -7.13 -14.25
CA SER A 122 17.96 -6.20 -14.92
C SER A 122 16.57 -6.21 -14.29
N LEU A 123 16.03 -7.39 -13.99
CA LEU A 123 14.71 -7.52 -13.33
C LEU A 123 14.73 -6.96 -11.91
N ARG A 124 15.86 -7.04 -11.20
CA ARG A 124 16.02 -6.46 -9.87
C ARG A 124 15.93 -4.92 -9.91
N ILE A 125 16.54 -4.28 -10.92
CA ILE A 125 16.45 -2.82 -11.11
C ILE A 125 15.00 -2.44 -11.46
N PHE A 126 14.40 -3.14 -12.42
CA PHE A 126 13.00 -2.93 -12.79
C PHE A 126 12.05 -3.06 -11.59
N ASN A 127 12.23 -4.09 -10.77
CA ASN A 127 11.43 -4.31 -9.57
C ASN A 127 11.55 -3.13 -8.59
N SER A 128 12.77 -2.64 -8.34
CA SER A 128 12.98 -1.47 -7.47
C SER A 128 12.29 -0.22 -8.02
N VAL A 129 12.37 0.03 -9.33
CA VAL A 129 11.72 1.17 -9.99
C VAL A 129 10.20 1.09 -9.87
N ILE A 130 9.61 -0.08 -10.18
CA ILE A 130 8.16 -0.30 -10.09
C ILE A 130 7.66 -0.13 -8.65
N HIS A 131 8.36 -0.71 -7.67
CA HIS A 131 8.04 -0.51 -6.26
C HIS A 131 8.06 0.96 -5.85
N THR A 132 9.11 1.68 -6.28
CA THR A 132 9.27 3.10 -5.99
C THR A 132 8.15 3.92 -6.62
N PHE A 133 7.79 3.59 -7.86
CA PHE A 133 6.71 4.26 -8.59
C PHE A 133 5.34 4.06 -7.93
N HIS A 134 4.97 2.81 -7.61
CA HIS A 134 3.69 2.54 -6.96
C HIS A 134 3.60 3.12 -5.55
N PHE A 135 4.73 3.35 -4.89
CA PHE A 135 4.78 4.03 -3.60
C PHE A 135 4.72 5.57 -3.73
N LEU A 136 5.63 6.17 -4.49
CA LEU A 136 5.77 7.63 -4.59
C LEU A 136 4.65 8.27 -5.42
N GLY A 137 4.16 7.61 -6.46
CA GLY A 137 3.12 8.15 -7.34
C GLY A 137 1.84 8.54 -6.58
N PRO A 138 1.19 7.60 -5.88
CA PRO A 138 0.02 7.90 -5.06
C PRO A 138 0.31 8.91 -3.95
N PHE A 139 1.50 8.88 -3.36
CA PHE A 139 1.89 9.82 -2.31
C PHE A 139 1.93 11.27 -2.83
N ILE A 140 2.61 11.52 -3.95
CA ILE A 140 2.71 12.85 -4.55
C ILE A 140 1.31 13.36 -4.93
N ILE A 141 0.46 12.51 -5.51
CA ILE A 141 -0.92 12.89 -5.87
C ILE A 141 -1.74 13.25 -4.63
N ASN A 142 -1.65 12.47 -3.56
CA ASN A 142 -2.35 12.76 -2.30
C ASN A 142 -1.88 14.08 -1.69
N LEU A 143 -0.56 14.30 -1.62
CA LEU A 143 0.01 15.52 -1.05
C LEU A 143 -0.40 16.76 -1.83
N THR A 144 -0.26 16.72 -3.16
CA THR A 144 -0.65 17.84 -4.04
C THR A 144 -2.15 18.10 -3.98
N SER A 145 -2.98 17.05 -3.96
CA SER A 145 -4.45 17.17 -3.80
C SER A 145 -4.83 17.84 -2.49
N SER A 146 -4.21 17.43 -1.37
CA SER A 146 -4.45 18.04 -0.05
C SER A 146 -4.04 19.51 0.01
N ILE A 147 -2.88 19.86 -0.55
CA ILE A 147 -2.41 21.25 -0.64
C ILE A 147 -3.41 22.09 -1.46
N MET A 148 -3.78 21.62 -2.66
CA MET A 148 -4.74 22.32 -3.53
C MET A 148 -6.08 22.55 -2.85
N LEU A 149 -6.61 21.53 -2.14
CA LEU A 149 -7.88 21.63 -1.42
C LEU A 149 -7.85 22.73 -0.36
N VAL A 150 -6.79 22.76 0.46
CA VAL A 150 -6.65 23.74 1.54
C VAL A 150 -6.42 25.14 0.99
N THR A 151 -5.57 25.29 -0.03
CA THR A 151 -5.32 26.58 -0.68
C THR A 151 -6.61 27.15 -1.27
N LYS A 152 -7.39 26.35 -1.99
CA LYS A 152 -8.63 26.82 -2.61
C LYS A 152 -9.71 27.15 -1.57
N ARG A 153 -9.87 26.34 -0.52
CA ARG A 153 -10.76 26.67 0.61
C ARG A 153 -10.35 27.96 1.33
N SER A 154 -9.05 28.14 1.56
CA SER A 154 -8.52 29.35 2.21
C SER A 154 -8.80 30.59 1.36
N ARG A 155 -8.54 30.53 0.04
CA ARG A 155 -8.85 31.63 -0.89
C ARG A 155 -10.34 31.95 -0.91
N GLN A 156 -11.21 30.94 -1.00
CA GLN A 156 -12.66 31.16 -1.00
C GLN A 156 -13.11 31.83 0.31
N LYS A 157 -12.57 31.43 1.46
CA LYS A 157 -12.93 31.98 2.76
C LYS A 157 -12.38 33.39 2.98
N SER A 158 -11.18 33.69 2.48
CA SER A 158 -10.59 35.03 2.50
C SER A 158 -11.36 36.00 1.61
N ASN A 159 -11.74 35.58 0.40
CA ASN A 159 -12.56 36.41 -0.50
C ASN A 159 -13.95 36.74 0.08
N LEU A 160 -14.52 35.86 0.91
CA LEU A 160 -15.80 36.08 1.59
C LEU A 160 -15.67 36.89 2.90
N ARG A 161 -14.46 37.03 3.45
CA ARG A 161 -14.18 37.77 4.70
C ARG A 161 -13.05 38.77 4.47
N SER A 162 -13.41 39.97 4.01
CA SER A 162 -12.52 41.07 3.63
C SER A 162 -11.50 41.51 4.71
N ASN A 163 -11.73 41.18 6.00
CA ASN A 163 -10.93 41.70 7.12
C ASN A 163 -9.85 40.73 7.66
N GLN A 164 -9.59 39.58 7.01
CA GLN A 164 -8.57 38.63 7.47
C GLN A 164 -7.49 38.38 6.43
N ASN A 165 -6.22 38.42 6.87
CA ASN A 165 -5.08 38.18 5.99
C ASN A 165 -5.09 36.73 5.49
N TYR A 166 -4.84 36.53 4.19
CA TYR A 166 -4.84 35.20 3.56
C TYR A 166 -3.92 34.20 4.29
N LYS A 167 -2.75 34.64 4.77
CA LYS A 167 -1.81 33.80 5.53
C LYS A 167 -2.42 33.25 6.83
N GLU A 168 -3.17 34.08 7.56
CA GLU A 168 -3.83 33.68 8.80
C GLU A 168 -4.98 32.69 8.54
N VAL A 169 -5.77 32.95 7.48
CA VAL A 169 -6.84 32.05 7.05
C VAL A 169 -6.26 30.69 6.61
N LEU A 170 -5.15 30.70 5.88
CA LEU A 170 -4.46 29.48 5.44
C LEU A 170 -3.96 28.67 6.64
N PHE A 171 -3.26 29.31 7.58
CA PHE A 171 -2.72 28.62 8.76
C PHE A 171 -3.84 28.02 9.62
N LYS A 172 -4.94 28.75 9.78
CA LYS A 172 -6.13 28.26 10.49
C LYS A 172 -6.77 27.07 9.78
N GLN A 173 -6.86 27.08 8.44
CA GLN A 173 -7.39 25.94 7.66
C GLN A 173 -6.47 24.72 7.71
N ILE A 174 -5.15 24.90 7.66
CA ILE A 174 -4.18 23.81 7.83
C ILE A 174 -4.34 23.16 9.22
N ARG A 175 -4.47 23.97 10.27
CA ARG A 175 -4.67 23.46 11.64
C ARG A 175 -6.01 22.73 11.79
N GLN A 176 -7.08 23.27 11.22
CA GLN A 176 -8.42 22.67 11.27
C GLN A 176 -8.53 21.38 10.45
N HIS A 177 -7.79 21.27 9.35
CA HIS A 177 -7.77 20.10 8.47
C HIS A 177 -6.46 19.31 8.57
N LYS A 178 -5.78 19.33 9.73
CA LYS A 178 -4.52 18.61 9.96
C LYS A 178 -4.62 17.12 9.59
N HIS A 179 -5.77 16.51 9.86
CA HIS A 179 -6.07 15.10 9.52
C HIS A 179 -5.91 14.79 8.02
N LEU A 180 -6.15 15.77 7.14
CA LEU A 180 -6.03 15.63 5.68
C LEU A 180 -4.58 15.40 5.23
N PHE A 181 -3.63 15.85 6.05
CA PHE A 181 -2.19 15.62 5.85
C PHE A 181 -1.68 14.48 6.72
N THR A 182 -2.30 14.23 7.88
CA THR A 182 -1.96 13.11 8.77
C THR A 182 -2.15 11.77 8.05
N ALA A 183 -3.23 11.56 7.30
CA ALA A 183 -3.45 10.28 6.62
C ALA A 183 -2.35 9.93 5.59
N PRO A 184 -1.96 10.81 4.64
CA PRO A 184 -0.82 10.56 3.75
C PRO A 184 0.51 10.36 4.47
N VAL A 185 0.79 11.13 5.53
CA VAL A 185 2.03 11.03 6.31
C VAL A 185 2.09 9.73 7.09
N VAL A 186 0.99 9.34 7.72
CA VAL A 186 0.84 8.06 8.42
C VAL A 186 1.06 6.92 7.43
N LEU A 187 0.45 6.94 6.25
CA LEU A 187 0.68 5.93 5.20
C LEU A 187 2.16 5.80 4.78
N VAL A 188 2.91 6.91 4.73
CA VAL A 188 4.36 6.88 4.46
C VAL A 188 5.13 6.24 5.62
N ILE A 189 4.91 6.71 6.85
CA ILE A 189 5.56 6.17 8.05
C ILE A 189 5.32 4.66 8.16
N LEU A 190 4.10 4.24 7.86
CA LEU A 190 3.65 2.86 7.90
C LEU A 190 4.24 1.98 6.78
N ALA A 191 4.61 2.56 5.64
CA ALA A 191 5.19 1.84 4.51
C ALA A 191 6.73 1.78 4.53
N ILE A 192 7.38 2.69 5.26
CA ILE A 192 8.84 2.75 5.41
C ILE A 192 9.43 1.44 5.95
N PRO A 193 8.88 0.80 7.00
CA PRO A 193 9.39 -0.49 7.49
C PRO A 193 9.44 -1.56 6.39
N ARG A 194 8.42 -1.60 5.52
CA ARG A 194 8.35 -2.54 4.40
C ARG A 194 9.46 -2.29 3.37
N LEU A 195 9.74 -1.02 3.08
CA LEU A 195 10.84 -0.64 2.18
C LEU A 195 12.17 -1.04 2.78
N ILE A 196 12.42 -0.68 4.04
CA ILE A 196 13.66 -1.02 4.77
C ILE A 196 13.89 -2.53 4.71
N ILE A 197 12.90 -3.36 5.03
CA ILE A 197 13.08 -4.81 5.07
C ILE A 197 13.33 -5.42 3.69
N SER A 198 12.66 -4.90 2.64
CA SER A 198 12.95 -5.32 1.27
C SER A 198 14.37 -4.98 0.80
N PHE A 199 15.04 -4.02 1.45
CA PHE A 199 16.44 -3.67 1.17
C PHE A 199 17.41 -4.39 2.12
N VAL A 200 17.06 -4.58 3.39
CA VAL A 200 17.93 -5.23 4.40
C VAL A 200 17.95 -6.75 4.23
N SER A 201 16.91 -7.39 3.68
CA SER A 201 16.89 -8.84 3.43
C SER A 201 17.95 -9.28 2.41
N LYS A 202 18.50 -8.32 1.65
CA LYS A 202 19.62 -8.52 0.71
C LYS A 202 20.99 -8.56 1.39
N CYS A 203 21.07 -8.25 2.68
CA CYS A 203 22.32 -8.19 3.45
C CYS A 203 22.51 -9.37 4.42
N MET A 204 21.59 -10.34 4.45
CA MET A 204 21.71 -11.50 5.34
C MET A 204 22.87 -12.40 4.93
N LYS A 205 23.80 -12.64 5.86
CA LYS A 205 24.89 -13.62 5.75
C LYS A 205 24.69 -14.88 6.62
N SER A 206 23.74 -14.88 7.57
CA SER A 206 23.55 -15.96 8.53
C SER A 206 22.06 -16.25 8.80
N THR A 207 21.73 -17.53 9.00
CA THR A 207 20.37 -18.07 9.24
C THR A 207 19.82 -17.76 10.64
N ASN A 208 20.69 -17.44 11.61
CA ASN A 208 20.27 -17.12 12.98
C ASN A 208 19.49 -15.79 13.10
N ASP A 209 19.59 -14.90 12.10
CA ASP A 209 18.87 -13.61 12.09
C ASP A 209 17.50 -13.68 11.38
N ALA A 210 17.10 -14.85 10.86
CA ALA A 210 15.88 -15.00 10.08
C ALA A 210 14.60 -14.63 10.86
N TRP A 211 14.58 -14.86 12.18
CA TRP A 211 13.46 -14.51 13.05
C TRP A 211 13.23 -12.99 13.16
N LEU A 212 14.31 -12.19 13.24
CA LEU A 212 14.22 -10.72 13.26
C LEU A 212 13.61 -10.19 11.96
N PHE A 213 13.93 -10.82 10.83
CA PHE A 213 13.37 -10.47 9.53
C PHE A 213 11.90 -10.87 9.38
N LEU A 214 11.52 -12.05 9.86
CA LEU A 214 10.11 -12.47 9.91
C LEU A 214 9.30 -11.50 10.77
N ILE A 215 9.77 -11.17 11.97
CA ILE A 215 9.13 -10.20 12.86
C ILE A 215 8.98 -8.84 12.17
N GLY A 216 10.05 -8.32 11.57
CA GLY A 216 9.99 -7.06 10.84
C GLY A 216 9.02 -7.12 9.65
N TYR A 217 9.04 -8.22 8.89
CA TYR A 217 8.12 -8.44 7.78
C TYR A 217 6.68 -8.35 8.30
N PHE A 218 6.34 -9.03 9.40
CA PHE A 218 5.00 -8.94 9.99
C PHE A 218 4.65 -7.54 10.48
N ILE A 219 5.57 -6.86 11.16
CA ILE A 219 5.39 -5.46 11.61
C ILE A 219 5.11 -4.54 10.42
N SER A 220 5.71 -4.79 9.25
CA SER A 220 5.51 -3.99 8.04
C SER A 220 4.10 -4.09 7.45
N PHE A 221 3.32 -5.11 7.83
CA PHE A 221 1.93 -5.27 7.40
C PHE A 221 0.91 -4.92 8.50
N ILE A 222 1.30 -4.80 9.76
CA ILE A 222 0.43 -4.27 10.83
C ILE A 222 -0.24 -2.93 10.41
N PRO A 223 0.46 -2.01 9.74
CA PRO A 223 -0.14 -0.76 9.31
C PRO A 223 -1.35 -0.83 8.36
N PRO A 224 -1.30 -1.54 7.21
CA PRO A 224 -2.49 -1.74 6.39
C PRO A 224 -3.61 -2.48 7.12
N MET A 225 -3.31 -3.38 8.07
CA MET A 225 -4.32 -4.04 8.92
C MET A 225 -5.06 -3.05 9.83
N LEU A 226 -4.29 -2.19 10.50
CA LEU A 226 -4.83 -1.16 11.37
C LEU A 226 -5.65 -0.12 10.62
N THR A 227 -5.45 0.05 9.30
CA THR A 227 -6.22 1.01 8.51
C THR A 227 -7.70 0.63 8.45
N PHE A 228 -8.02 -0.67 8.35
CA PHE A 228 -9.40 -1.16 8.44
C PHE A 228 -9.98 -0.97 9.85
N VAL A 229 -9.23 -1.34 10.88
CA VAL A 229 -9.68 -1.26 12.28
C VAL A 229 -9.86 0.18 12.75
N ILE A 230 -9.01 1.11 12.32
CA ILE A 230 -9.03 2.51 12.77
C ILE A 230 -10.03 3.35 11.98
N PHE A 231 -10.14 3.14 10.66
CA PHE A 231 -10.95 4.03 9.81
C PHE A 231 -12.29 3.45 9.37
N ILE A 232 -12.43 2.11 9.34
CA ILE A 232 -13.63 1.45 8.81
C ILE A 232 -14.49 0.86 9.94
N LEU A 233 -13.88 0.20 10.93
CA LEU A 233 -14.63 -0.41 12.04
C LEU A 233 -15.43 0.59 12.92
N PRO A 234 -14.92 1.80 13.25
CA PRO A 234 -15.66 2.77 14.05
C PRO A 234 -16.58 3.66 13.20
N SER A 235 -16.57 3.51 11.86
CA SER A 235 -17.50 4.18 10.96
C SER A 235 -18.88 3.52 11.09
N LYS A 236 -19.68 3.97 12.07
CA LYS A 236 -21.12 3.72 12.05
C LYS A 236 -21.68 4.37 10.77
N PHE A 237 -22.48 3.60 10.03
CA PHE A 237 -23.22 4.01 8.83
C PHE A 237 -23.84 5.42 8.96
#